data_AF-A0A7S3F0B4-F1
#
_entry.id   AF-A0A7S3F0B4-F1
#
_cell.length_a   1.000
_cell.length_b   1.000
_cell.length_c   1.000
_cell.angle_alpha   90.00
_cell.angle_beta   90.00
_cell.angle_gamma   90.00
#
_symmetry.space_group_name_H-M   'P 1'
#
loop_
_entity.id
_entity.type
_entity.pdbx_description
1 polymer ?
#
loop_
_entity_poly.entity_id
_entity_poly.type
_entity_poly.pdbx_seq_one_letter_code
_entity_poly.pdbx_strand_id
1 'polypeptide(L)'
;AAFYDKVLVDAECTHDGSIKHLAKFGQWGWDTFESKFLRTARLDELHALQLQLVHAGFRVLRSGGSLVYSTCSFARRQNEDVIQAFLQAEPRARLLPVETLRNAPSRAGSLPLTLRFDPQTSFTSGLFIAKIGKQPQAS
;
A
#
# COMPACT_ATOMS: atom_id res chain seq x y z
N ALA A 1 21.30 -9.48 -2.26
CA ALA A 1 21.26 -9.84 -3.69
C ALA A 1 19.83 -9.73 -4.20
N ALA A 2 19.66 -9.46 -5.49
CA ALA A 2 18.36 -9.27 -6.13
C ALA A 2 18.00 -10.52 -6.94
N PHE A 3 16.85 -11.13 -6.62
CA PHE A 3 16.53 -12.49 -7.03
C PHE A 3 15.19 -12.63 -7.74
N TYR A 4 14.27 -11.67 -7.54
CA TYR A 4 12.88 -11.83 -7.96
C TYR A 4 12.52 -10.87 -9.09
N ASP A 5 11.75 -11.40 -10.04
CA ASP A 5 11.18 -10.66 -11.16
C ASP A 5 9.98 -9.81 -10.71
N LYS A 6 9.26 -10.32 -9.72
CA LYS A 6 8.05 -9.73 -9.16
C LYS A 6 8.06 -9.88 -7.65
N VAL A 7 7.64 -8.84 -6.94
CA VAL A 7 7.51 -8.85 -5.48
C VAL A 7 6.13 -8.31 -5.12
N LEU A 8 5.46 -8.94 -4.15
CA LEU A 8 4.22 -8.44 -3.56
C LEU A 8 4.50 -8.06 -2.11
N VAL A 9 4.14 -6.85 -1.73
CA VAL A 9 4.12 -6.35 -0.37
C VAL A 9 2.67 -6.04 -0.03
N ASP A 10 1.98 -7.03 0.52
CA ASP A 10 0.67 -6.82 1.15
C ASP A 10 0.91 -6.48 2.62
N ALA A 11 0.87 -5.19 2.93
CA ALA A 11 1.42 -4.68 4.17
C ALA A 11 0.41 -4.74 5.33
N GLU A 12 0.92 -5.02 6.53
CA GLU A 12 0.15 -4.82 7.75
C GLU A 12 -0.31 -3.35 7.83
N CYS A 13 -1.58 -3.15 8.14
CA CYS A 13 -2.21 -1.84 8.19
C CYS A 13 -3.28 -1.78 9.29
N THR A 14 -4.00 -0.67 9.38
CA THR A 14 -5.09 -0.50 10.35
C THR A 14 -6.33 -1.35 10.03
N HIS A 15 -6.51 -1.81 8.79
CA HIS A 15 -7.69 -2.56 8.32
C HIS A 15 -9.02 -1.77 8.37
N ASP A 16 -8.97 -0.43 8.41
CA ASP A 16 -10.12 0.49 8.36
C ASP A 16 -10.91 0.40 7.05
N GLY A 17 -10.34 -0.18 6.01
CA GLY A 17 -11.04 -0.47 4.76
C GLY A 17 -11.80 -1.80 4.73
N SER A 18 -11.52 -2.71 5.67
CA SER A 18 -12.09 -4.05 5.65
C SER A 18 -13.45 -4.10 6.36
N ILE A 19 -14.54 -4.25 5.60
CA ILE A 19 -15.91 -4.35 6.15
C ILE A 19 -16.01 -5.50 7.16
N LYS A 20 -15.35 -6.64 6.88
CA LYS A 20 -15.31 -7.79 7.80
C LYS A 20 -14.60 -7.48 9.11
N HIS A 21 -13.50 -6.71 9.07
CA HIS A 21 -12.85 -6.24 10.31
C HIS A 21 -13.71 -5.22 11.03
N LEU A 22 -14.35 -4.31 10.29
CA LEU A 22 -15.26 -3.32 10.88
C LEU A 22 -16.40 -3.99 11.65
N ALA A 23 -17.00 -5.04 11.08
CA ALA A 23 -18.06 -5.82 11.72
C ALA A 23 -17.60 -6.52 13.02
N LYS A 24 -16.30 -6.86 13.16
CA LYS A 24 -15.75 -7.44 14.38
C LYS A 24 -15.59 -6.42 15.51
N PHE A 25 -15.53 -5.11 15.23
CA PHE A 25 -15.37 -4.10 16.29
C PHE A 25 -16.57 -3.97 17.21
N GLY A 26 -17.78 -4.27 16.71
CA GLY A 26 -18.96 -4.40 17.57
C GLY A 26 -18.78 -5.45 18.68
N GLN A 27 -17.86 -6.39 18.51
CA GLN A 27 -17.52 -7.42 19.50
C GLN A 27 -16.27 -7.09 20.33
N TRP A 28 -15.39 -6.21 19.85
CA TRP A 28 -14.07 -5.94 20.48
C TRP A 28 -14.06 -4.74 21.43
N GLY A 29 -15.13 -3.92 21.44
CA GLY A 29 -15.25 -2.76 22.31
C GLY A 29 -14.47 -1.52 21.86
N TRP A 30 -14.80 -0.38 22.45
CA TRP A 30 -14.26 0.94 22.08
C TRP A 30 -12.75 1.09 22.36
N ASP A 31 -12.22 0.46 23.40
CA ASP A 31 -10.78 0.51 23.74
C ASP A 31 -9.90 -0.13 22.65
N THR A 32 -10.38 -1.24 22.08
CA THR A 32 -9.69 -1.91 20.95
C THR A 32 -9.74 -1.05 19.68
N PHE A 33 -10.82 -0.31 19.49
CA PHE A 33 -10.96 0.63 18.38
C PHE A 33 -9.97 1.80 18.52
N GLU A 34 -9.94 2.44 19.70
CA GLU A 34 -9.07 3.58 19.95
C GLU A 34 -7.58 3.21 19.80
N SER A 35 -7.17 2.10 20.41
CA SER A 35 -5.78 1.65 20.34
C SER A 35 -5.32 1.29 18.92
N LYS A 36 -6.22 0.81 18.06
CA LYS A 36 -5.89 0.42 16.67
C LYS A 36 -5.98 1.58 15.67
N PHE A 37 -6.89 2.52 15.85
CA PHE A 37 -7.17 3.55 14.84
C PHE A 37 -6.83 4.98 15.25
N LEU A 38 -6.82 5.28 16.55
CA LEU A 38 -6.68 6.65 17.06
C LEU A 38 -5.33 6.88 17.74
N ARG A 39 -4.66 5.83 18.21
CA ARG A 39 -3.36 5.94 18.87
C ARG A 39 -2.26 6.33 17.88
N THR A 40 -1.83 7.59 17.92
CA THR A 40 -0.79 8.15 17.03
C THR A 40 0.48 7.31 17.00
N ALA A 41 0.96 6.84 18.16
CA ALA A 41 2.14 5.98 18.24
C ALA A 41 2.01 4.70 17.39
N ARG A 42 0.83 4.07 17.37
CA ARG A 42 0.59 2.88 16.54
C ARG A 42 0.59 3.21 15.06
N LEU A 43 -0.01 4.35 14.69
CA LEU A 43 -0.03 4.80 13.29
C LEU A 43 1.38 5.13 12.79
N ASP A 44 2.23 5.70 13.64
CA ASP A 44 3.64 5.99 13.33
C ASP A 44 4.45 4.70 13.19
N GLU A 45 4.27 3.74 14.09
CA GLU A 45 4.87 2.39 13.99
C GLU A 45 4.49 1.70 12.68
N LEU A 46 3.20 1.71 12.31
CA LEU A 46 2.71 1.10 11.07
C LEU A 46 3.29 1.79 9.84
N HIS A 47 3.35 3.12 9.82
CA HIS A 47 3.95 3.85 8.70
C HIS A 47 5.44 3.51 8.54
N ALA A 48 6.20 3.47 9.64
CA ALA A 48 7.60 3.07 9.62
C ALA A 48 7.79 1.62 9.12
N LEU A 49 6.96 0.69 9.62
CA LEU A 49 6.96 -0.70 9.18
C LEU A 49 6.67 -0.83 7.67
N GLN A 50 5.65 -0.14 7.18
CA GLN A 50 5.26 -0.15 5.77
C GLN A 50 6.38 0.36 4.86
N LEU A 51 7.07 1.43 5.26
CA LEU A 51 8.27 1.91 4.57
C LEU A 51 9.39 0.86 4.56
N GLN A 52 9.67 0.22 5.70
CA GLN A 52 10.67 -0.84 5.79
C GLN A 52 10.32 -2.02 4.88
N LEU A 53 9.06 -2.43 4.82
CA LEU A 53 8.58 -3.53 3.98
C LEU A 53 8.74 -3.22 2.48
N VAL A 54 8.35 -2.02 2.02
CA VAL A 54 8.51 -1.66 0.61
C VAL A 54 9.98 -1.55 0.21
N HIS A 55 10.84 -1.00 1.07
CA HIS A 55 12.30 -0.98 0.84
C HIS A 55 12.90 -2.40 0.80
N ALA A 56 12.49 -3.27 1.72
CA ALA A 56 12.95 -4.66 1.75
C ALA A 56 12.53 -5.42 0.48
N GLY A 57 11.26 -5.29 0.07
CA GLY A 57 10.75 -5.87 -1.16
C GLY A 57 11.49 -5.34 -2.39
N PHE A 58 11.75 -4.04 -2.46
CA PHE A 58 12.46 -3.43 -3.59
C PHE A 58 13.94 -3.84 -3.64
N ARG A 59 14.57 -4.10 -2.50
CA ARG A 59 15.96 -4.57 -2.42
C ARG A 59 16.14 -5.94 -3.07
N VAL A 60 15.20 -6.85 -2.88
CA VAL A 60 15.24 -8.21 -3.46
C VAL A 60 14.72 -8.27 -4.90
N LEU A 61 14.08 -7.20 -5.37
CA LEU A 61 13.60 -7.06 -6.74
C LEU A 61 14.77 -6.84 -7.71
N ARG A 62 14.79 -7.60 -8.81
CA ARG A 62 15.78 -7.44 -9.88
C ARG A 62 15.58 -6.13 -10.64
N SER A 63 16.63 -5.69 -11.30
CA SER A 63 16.55 -4.60 -12.28
C SER A 63 15.55 -4.94 -13.40
N GLY A 64 14.67 -4.02 -13.77
CA GLY A 64 13.57 -4.26 -14.71
C GLY A 64 12.38 -5.04 -14.13
N GLY A 65 12.44 -5.48 -12.87
CA GLY A 65 11.34 -6.13 -12.18
C GLY A 65 10.25 -5.16 -11.72
N SER A 66 9.14 -5.70 -11.19
CA SER A 66 8.06 -4.90 -10.60
C SER A 66 7.68 -5.35 -9.18
N LEU A 67 7.47 -4.40 -8.29
CA LEU A 67 6.87 -4.59 -6.97
C LEU A 67 5.42 -4.09 -6.97
N VAL A 68 4.51 -4.80 -6.31
CA VAL A 68 3.18 -4.31 -5.97
C VAL A 68 3.12 -4.09 -4.46
N TYR A 69 2.72 -2.90 -4.04
CA TYR A 69 2.38 -2.59 -2.67
C TYR A 69 0.87 -2.49 -2.54
N SER A 70 0.31 -3.13 -1.51
CA SER A 70 -1.12 -3.08 -1.19
C SER A 70 -1.38 -2.92 0.30
N THR A 71 -2.51 -2.30 0.62
CA THR A 71 -3.09 -2.30 1.97
C THR A 71 -4.61 -2.40 1.85
N CYS A 72 -5.27 -2.83 2.93
CA CYS A 72 -6.72 -2.71 3.10
C CYS A 72 -7.11 -1.51 4.00
N SER A 73 -6.33 -0.43 3.94
CA SER A 73 -6.57 0.81 4.69
C SER A 73 -7.09 1.93 3.80
N PHE A 74 -7.98 2.79 4.32
CA PHE A 74 -8.36 4.01 3.62
C PHE A 74 -7.37 5.16 3.90
N ALA A 75 -6.63 5.12 5.01
CA ALA A 75 -5.72 6.16 5.44
C ALA A 75 -4.66 6.51 4.38
N ARG A 76 -4.63 7.78 3.96
CA ARG A 76 -3.61 8.31 3.04
C ARG A 76 -2.18 8.10 3.56
N ARG A 77 -2.00 8.23 4.87
CA ARG A 77 -0.72 8.02 5.57
C ARG A 77 -0.13 6.63 5.38
N GLN A 78 -0.96 5.62 5.19
CA GLN A 78 -0.54 4.22 4.99
C GLN A 78 -0.47 3.84 3.50
N ASN A 79 -0.86 4.74 2.61
CA ASN A 79 -1.02 4.51 1.18
C ASN A 79 -0.10 5.44 0.39
N GLU A 80 -0.63 6.55 -0.13
CA GLU A 80 0.13 7.46 -0.98
C GLU A 80 1.34 8.07 -0.26
N ASP A 81 1.27 8.32 1.04
CA ASP A 81 2.40 8.89 1.78
C ASP A 81 3.57 7.92 1.90
N VAL A 82 3.30 6.62 2.13
CA VAL A 82 4.34 5.57 2.13
C VAL A 82 5.00 5.50 0.75
N ILE A 83 4.19 5.46 -0.31
CA ILE A 83 4.69 5.35 -1.68
C ILE A 83 5.47 6.60 -2.08
N GLN A 84 4.96 7.79 -1.74
CA GLN A 84 5.61 9.05 -2.05
C GLN A 84 6.97 9.16 -1.34
N ALA A 85 7.03 8.86 -0.04
CA ALA A 85 8.28 8.87 0.72
C ALA A 85 9.29 7.84 0.17
N PHE A 86 8.82 6.63 -0.16
CA PHE A 86 9.65 5.60 -0.78
C PHE A 86 10.22 6.04 -2.14
N LEU A 87 9.40 6.62 -3.03
CA LEU A 87 9.84 7.10 -4.34
C LEU A 87 10.84 8.25 -4.25
N GLN A 88 10.71 9.12 -3.24
CA GLN A 88 11.68 10.19 -2.95
C GLN A 88 13.03 9.63 -2.51
N ALA A 89 13.03 8.54 -1.73
CA ALA A 89 14.24 7.91 -1.21
C ALA A 89 14.93 6.96 -2.19
N GLU A 90 14.22 6.46 -3.21
CA GLU A 90 14.73 5.45 -4.16
C GLU A 90 14.71 5.96 -5.61
N PRO A 91 15.82 6.55 -6.11
CA PRO A 91 15.88 7.15 -7.44
C PRO A 91 15.56 6.18 -8.58
N ARG A 92 15.80 4.88 -8.40
CA ARG A 92 15.50 3.84 -9.40
C ARG A 92 14.06 3.37 -9.36
N ALA A 93 13.25 3.79 -8.40
CA ALA A 93 11.84 3.43 -8.33
C ALA A 93 11.01 4.37 -9.20
N ARG A 94 10.04 3.81 -9.93
CA ARG A 94 9.04 4.56 -10.69
C ARG A 94 7.68 3.89 -10.57
N LEU A 95 6.63 4.68 -10.43
CA LEU A 95 5.26 4.16 -10.52
C LEU A 95 4.98 3.69 -11.95
N LEU A 96 4.29 2.56 -12.05
CA LEU A 96 3.87 1.95 -13.30
C LEU A 96 2.34 1.82 -13.29
N PRO A 97 1.69 1.93 -14.47
CA PRO A 97 0.28 1.60 -14.59
C PRO A 97 0.02 0.12 -14.27
N VAL A 98 -1.14 -0.16 -13.67
CA VAL A 98 -1.63 -1.52 -13.43
C VAL A 98 -2.54 -1.92 -14.60
N GLU A 99 -1.95 -2.25 -15.74
CA GLU A 99 -2.66 -2.52 -17.00
C GLU A 99 -3.81 -3.53 -16.87
N THR A 100 -3.61 -4.58 -16.08
CA THR A 100 -4.64 -5.61 -15.83
C THR A 100 -5.88 -5.09 -15.13
N LEU A 101 -5.79 -3.93 -14.46
CA LEU A 101 -6.88 -3.27 -13.73
C LEU A 101 -7.35 -1.98 -14.41
N ARG A 102 -6.91 -1.71 -15.66
CA ARG A 102 -7.25 -0.49 -16.41
C ARG A 102 -8.76 -0.22 -16.48
N ASN A 103 -9.56 -1.29 -16.61
CA ASN A 103 -11.02 -1.22 -16.70
C ASN A 103 -11.71 -1.66 -15.41
N ALA A 104 -10.96 -1.91 -14.32
CA ALA A 104 -11.56 -2.28 -13.05
C ALA A 104 -12.29 -1.07 -12.46
N PRO A 105 -13.50 -1.24 -11.89
CA PRO A 105 -14.19 -0.17 -11.21
C PRO A 105 -13.36 0.22 -9.99
N SER A 106 -12.65 1.35 -10.10
CA SER A 106 -11.69 1.83 -9.12
C SER A 106 -11.57 3.34 -9.26
N ARG A 107 -11.06 3.99 -8.22
CA ARG A 107 -10.78 5.41 -8.18
C ARG A 107 -9.28 5.65 -8.21
N ALA A 108 -8.85 6.72 -8.87
CA ALA A 108 -7.47 7.18 -8.76
C ALA A 108 -7.16 7.62 -7.33
N GLY A 109 -5.98 7.25 -6.82
CA GLY A 109 -5.44 7.82 -5.59
C GLY A 109 -4.97 9.26 -5.78
N SER A 110 -4.55 9.91 -4.69
CA SER A 110 -3.98 11.27 -4.75
C SER A 110 -2.61 11.33 -5.44
N LEU A 111 -1.93 10.18 -5.54
CA LEU A 111 -0.70 10.01 -6.29
C LEU A 111 -1.03 9.35 -7.64
N PRO A 112 -0.63 9.92 -8.79
CA PRO A 112 -0.94 9.35 -10.11
C PRO A 112 -0.50 7.89 -10.24
N LEU A 113 -1.23 7.10 -11.04
CA LEU A 113 -1.00 5.66 -11.25
C LEU A 113 -1.25 4.75 -10.04
N THR A 114 -1.72 5.30 -8.92
CA THR A 114 -2.20 4.50 -7.78
C THR A 114 -3.71 4.30 -7.86
N LEU A 115 -4.17 3.14 -7.39
CA LEU A 115 -5.58 2.73 -7.46
C LEU A 115 -6.16 2.57 -6.05
N ARG A 116 -7.39 3.01 -5.88
CA ARG A 116 -8.21 2.82 -4.69
C ARG A 116 -9.51 2.11 -5.07
N PHE A 117 -9.88 1.16 -4.22
CA PHE A 117 -11.16 0.46 -4.27
C PHE A 117 -11.92 0.80 -3.01
N ASP A 118 -13.22 0.97 -3.13
CA ASP A 118 -14.11 1.38 -2.05
C ASP A 118 -15.55 0.91 -2.32
N PRO A 119 -16.41 0.86 -1.28
CA PRO A 119 -17.75 0.34 -1.44
C PRO A 119 -18.63 1.10 -2.44
N GLN A 120 -18.35 2.38 -2.68
CA GLN A 120 -19.17 3.23 -3.54
C GLN A 120 -18.79 3.07 -5.02
N THR A 121 -17.49 2.96 -5.31
CA THR A 121 -16.96 2.94 -6.67
C THR A 121 -16.81 1.52 -7.20
N SER A 122 -16.25 0.63 -6.38
CA SER A 122 -15.87 -0.72 -6.79
C SER A 122 -16.80 -1.82 -6.27
N PHE A 123 -17.75 -1.46 -5.40
CA PHE A 123 -18.61 -2.42 -4.68
C PHE A 123 -17.81 -3.48 -3.90
N THR A 124 -16.59 -3.11 -3.45
CA THR A 124 -15.72 -3.97 -2.63
C THR A 124 -15.40 -3.31 -1.29
N SER A 125 -14.74 -4.05 -0.38
CA SER A 125 -14.02 -3.43 0.73
C SER A 125 -12.89 -2.52 0.23
N GLY A 126 -12.36 -1.71 1.14
CA GLY A 126 -11.23 -0.83 0.89
C GLY A 126 -9.96 -1.58 0.51
N LEU A 127 -9.35 -1.19 -0.61
CA LEU A 127 -8.05 -1.68 -1.06
C LEU A 127 -7.29 -0.54 -1.74
N PHE A 128 -6.00 -0.44 -1.47
CA PHE A 128 -5.07 0.43 -2.18
C PHE A 128 -4.03 -0.40 -2.92
N ILE A 129 -3.68 0.01 -4.14
CA ILE A 129 -2.65 -0.65 -4.95
C ILE A 129 -1.72 0.39 -5.57
N ALA A 130 -0.42 0.18 -5.42
CA ALA A 130 0.63 0.87 -6.16
C ALA A 130 1.58 -0.16 -6.79
N LYS A 131 1.83 -0.03 -8.10
CA LYS A 131 2.82 -0.85 -8.80
C LYS A 131 4.06 -0.02 -9.10
N ILE A 132 5.22 -0.54 -8.73
CA ILE A 132 6.50 0.12 -8.81
C ILE A 132 7.45 -0.70 -9.68
N GLY A 133 8.10 -0.06 -10.65
CA GLY A 133 9.17 -0.64 -11.44
C GLY A 133 10.54 -0.25 -10.91
N LYS A 134 11.51 -1.17 -10.98
CA LYS A 134 12.92 -0.89 -10.68
C LYS A 134 13.68 -0.63 -11.98
N GLN A 135 14.07 0.62 -12.19
CA GLN A 135 14.81 1.03 -13.38
C GLN A 135 16.21 0.40 -13.41
N PRO A 136 16.75 0.10 -14.60
CA PRO A 136 18.17 -0.18 -14.79
C PRO A 136 19.05 0.90 -14.17
N GLN A 137 20.24 0.51 -13.68
CA GLN A 137 21.27 1.50 -13.40
C GLN A 137 21.66 2.13 -14.74
N ALA A 138 21.71 3.47 -14.79
CA ALA A 138 22.35 4.15 -15.89
C ALA A 138 23.81 3.71 -15.91
N SER A 139 24.26 3.22 -17.07
CA SER A 139 25.65 2.89 -17.37
C SER A 139 26.50 4.14 -17.44
#